data_AF-A0A524CWL3-F1
#
_entry.id   AF-A0A524CWL3-F1
#
_cell.length_a   1.000
_cell.length_b   1.000
_cell.length_c   1.000
_cell.angle_alpha   90.00
_cell.angle_beta   90.00
_cell.angle_gamma   90.00
#
_symmetry.space_group_name_H-M   'P 1'
#
loop_
_entity.id
_entity.type
_entity.pdbx_description
1 polymer ?
#
loop_
_entity_poly.entity_id
_entity_poly.type
_entity_poly.pdbx_seq_one_letter_code
_entity_poly.pdbx_strand_id
1 'polypeptide(L)'
;MLQTILTGVLLGILLAIVTSLMWNIAPIIQKEALGTMESIDLGGALGQTGALFKNRRWLAGFFLSLIGGVTNLLATQLAGIVVVQPLMNVGLIALVVLSHHRLDEEIDIRAIIGVVVLILTPVFIAFGGVTEPIMFTSYVDLLLYTAIMLVLVAIMLPGTRRAAILWAPITSLLQALASQYTQWFTLSLFMGSTIVEGFINGLIPLILLGIFTFVAAVYTVSIGLQRNPAARFNAITGTISMFAVIFGGLYIFSQTMTNPLFYGIGLLFGVLGVILLSRYQDQEEVSDFETEDP
;
A
#
# COMPACT_ATOMS: atom_id res chain seq x y z
N MET A 1 15.09 26.83 10.17
CA MET A 1 15.36 25.84 9.11
C MET A 1 15.33 24.42 9.68
N LEU A 2 16.24 24.03 10.60
CA LEU A 2 16.23 22.69 11.23
C LEU A 2 14.90 22.34 11.93
N GLN A 3 14.33 23.28 12.69
CA GLN A 3 13.07 23.07 13.43
C GLN A 3 11.86 22.91 12.49
N THR A 4 11.82 23.68 11.40
CA THR A 4 10.78 23.62 10.36
C THR A 4 10.83 22.30 9.57
N ILE A 5 12.04 21.83 9.27
CA ILE A 5 12.29 20.54 8.60
C ILE A 5 11.89 19.39 9.52
N LEU A 6 12.27 19.43 10.81
CA LEU A 6 11.85 18.42 11.78
C LEU A 6 10.32 18.35 11.92
N THR A 7 9.64 19.51 11.99
CA THR A 7 8.17 19.53 12.10
C THR A 7 7.49 19.00 10.85
N GLY A 8 8.03 19.25 9.65
CA GLY A 8 7.47 18.76 8.39
C GLY A 8 7.59 17.25 8.25
N VAL A 9 8.80 16.71 8.46
CA VAL A 9 9.06 15.27 8.35
C VAL A 9 8.28 14.48 9.41
N LEU A 10 8.24 14.94 10.66
CA LEU A 10 7.47 14.29 11.72
C LEU A 10 5.97 14.27 11.39
N LEU A 11 5.41 15.38 10.89
CA LEU A 11 4.02 15.42 10.44
C LEU A 11 3.79 14.45 9.27
N GLY A 12 4.72 14.38 8.31
CA GLY A 12 4.66 13.41 7.21
C GLY A 12 4.64 11.96 7.69
N ILE A 13 5.48 11.62 8.68
CA ILE A 13 5.51 10.29 9.31
C ILE A 13 4.18 10.00 10.03
N LEU A 14 3.64 10.95 10.79
CA LEU A 14 2.36 10.77 11.47
C LEU A 14 1.22 10.55 10.47
N LEU A 15 1.18 11.34 9.39
CA LEU A 15 0.20 11.17 8.31
C LEU A 15 0.36 9.81 7.62
N ALA A 16 1.58 9.35 7.38
CA ALA A 16 1.85 8.02 6.82
C ALA A 16 1.35 6.90 7.74
N ILE A 17 1.50 7.05 9.07
CA ILE A 17 0.94 6.08 10.04
C ILE A 17 -0.59 6.09 9.94
N VAL A 18 -1.24 7.27 9.90
CA VAL A 18 -2.70 7.37 9.74
C VAL A 18 -3.16 6.72 8.43
N THR A 19 -2.50 7.02 7.31
CA THR A 19 -2.72 6.36 6.01
C THR A 19 -2.64 4.84 6.15
N SER A 20 -1.55 4.36 6.76
CA SER A 20 -1.28 2.94 6.93
C SER A 20 -2.39 2.24 7.72
N LEU A 21 -2.86 2.86 8.81
CA LEU A 21 -3.99 2.33 9.58
C LEU A 21 -5.26 2.22 8.72
N MET A 22 -5.61 3.29 8.00
CA MET A 22 -6.79 3.31 7.14
C MET A 22 -6.72 2.26 6.03
N TRP A 23 -5.56 2.13 5.38
CA TRP A 23 -5.33 1.18 4.29
C TRP A 23 -5.20 -0.28 4.73
N ASN A 24 -4.92 -0.54 6.00
CA ASN A 24 -4.97 -1.90 6.55
C ASN A 24 -6.37 -2.27 7.05
N ILE A 25 -7.11 -1.33 7.65
CA ILE A 25 -8.49 -1.56 8.10
C ILE A 25 -9.47 -1.71 6.93
N ALA A 26 -9.32 -0.90 5.88
CA ALA A 26 -10.25 -0.89 4.76
C ALA A 26 -10.39 -2.26 4.04
N PRO A 27 -9.31 -2.99 3.71
CA PRO A 27 -9.40 -4.34 3.16
C PRO A 27 -10.15 -5.34 4.03
N ILE A 28 -10.09 -5.23 5.36
CA ILE A 28 -10.89 -6.10 6.25
C ILE A 28 -12.38 -5.85 6.04
N ILE A 29 -12.80 -4.59 6.13
CA ILE A 29 -14.19 -4.18 5.92
C ILE A 29 -14.67 -4.59 4.52
N GLN A 30 -13.81 -4.47 3.52
CA GLN A 30 -14.10 -4.91 2.15
C GLN A 30 -14.21 -6.44 2.05
N LYS A 31 -13.32 -7.21 2.69
CA LYS A 31 -13.38 -8.69 2.70
C LYS A 31 -14.69 -9.19 3.34
N GLU A 32 -15.09 -8.62 4.48
CA GLU A 32 -16.36 -8.95 5.13
C GLU A 32 -17.56 -8.73 4.19
N ALA A 33 -17.54 -7.63 3.44
CA ALA A 33 -18.59 -7.33 2.47
C ALA A 33 -18.57 -8.34 1.30
N LEU A 34 -17.38 -8.66 0.79
CA LEU A 34 -17.18 -9.57 -0.34
C LEU A 34 -17.60 -11.02 -0.03
N GLY A 35 -17.50 -11.45 1.23
CA GLY A 35 -17.95 -12.78 1.67
C GLY A 35 -19.47 -13.00 1.52
N THR A 36 -20.25 -11.93 1.41
CA THR A 36 -21.72 -11.98 1.21
C THR A 36 -22.14 -11.81 -0.26
N MET A 37 -21.19 -11.65 -1.17
CA MET A 37 -21.44 -11.32 -2.58
C MET A 37 -21.10 -12.50 -3.49
N GLU A 38 -21.68 -12.51 -4.68
CA GLU A 38 -21.30 -13.44 -5.73
C GLU A 38 -19.82 -13.26 -6.12
N SER A 39 -19.16 -14.37 -6.48
CA SER A 39 -17.75 -14.34 -6.87
C SER A 39 -17.52 -13.48 -8.10
N ILE A 40 -16.54 -12.58 -8.02
CA ILE A 40 -16.14 -11.69 -9.10
C ILE A 40 -15.25 -12.48 -10.07
N ASP A 41 -15.53 -12.35 -11.36
CA ASP A 41 -14.76 -12.99 -12.42
C ASP A 41 -14.46 -12.04 -13.58
N LEU A 42 -13.43 -12.39 -14.36
CA LEU A 42 -12.86 -11.50 -15.36
C LEU A 42 -13.86 -11.09 -16.45
N GLY A 43 -14.80 -11.98 -16.81
CA GLY A 43 -15.76 -11.78 -17.90
C GLY A 43 -16.90 -10.80 -17.61
N GLY A 44 -17.15 -10.43 -16.34
CA GLY A 44 -18.30 -9.64 -15.90
C GLY A 44 -17.96 -8.30 -15.24
N ALA A 45 -16.74 -7.80 -15.47
CA ALA A 45 -16.11 -6.75 -14.67
C ALA A 45 -16.99 -5.51 -14.40
N LEU A 46 -17.68 -4.98 -15.41
CA LEU A 46 -18.49 -3.75 -15.25
C LEU A 46 -19.75 -3.98 -14.39
N GLY A 47 -20.46 -5.08 -14.62
CA GLY A 47 -21.67 -5.42 -13.86
C GLY A 47 -21.35 -5.74 -12.40
N GLN A 48 -20.27 -6.49 -12.18
CA GLN A 48 -19.80 -6.86 -10.84
C GLN A 48 -19.23 -5.66 -10.08
N THR A 49 -18.53 -4.75 -10.77
CA THR A 49 -18.10 -3.48 -10.16
C THR A 49 -19.31 -2.65 -9.70
N GLY A 50 -20.38 -2.59 -10.51
CA GLY A 50 -21.63 -1.94 -10.10
C GLY A 50 -22.25 -2.55 -8.85
N ALA A 51 -22.10 -3.86 -8.63
CA ALA A 51 -22.57 -4.53 -7.41
C ALA A 51 -21.75 -4.11 -6.18
N LEU A 52 -20.43 -3.93 -6.32
CA LEU A 52 -19.56 -3.44 -5.23
C LEU A 52 -20.04 -2.10 -4.68
N PHE A 53 -20.31 -1.14 -5.57
CA PHE A 53 -20.77 0.20 -5.19
C PHE A 53 -22.20 0.23 -4.59
N LYS A 54 -22.97 -0.86 -4.72
CA LYS A 54 -24.27 -1.00 -4.03
C LYS A 54 -24.13 -1.55 -2.61
N ASN A 55 -23.01 -2.22 -2.30
CA ASN A 55 -22.76 -2.76 -0.97
C ASN A 55 -22.21 -1.65 -0.04
N ARG A 56 -23.00 -1.23 0.94
CA ARG A 56 -22.64 -0.13 1.87
C ARG A 56 -21.38 -0.44 2.71
N ARG A 57 -21.16 -1.70 3.09
CA ARG A 57 -19.97 -2.09 3.88
C ARG A 57 -18.71 -2.00 3.00
N TRP A 58 -18.75 -2.56 1.79
CA TRP A 58 -17.65 -2.44 0.86
C TRP A 58 -17.32 -0.97 0.55
N LEU A 59 -18.36 -0.15 0.34
CA LEU A 59 -18.22 1.27 0.09
C LEU A 59 -17.61 2.03 1.28
N ALA A 60 -17.92 1.65 2.52
CA ALA A 60 -17.30 2.22 3.72
C ALA A 60 -15.79 1.96 3.75
N GLY A 61 -15.36 0.73 3.47
CA GLY A 61 -13.94 0.40 3.33
C GLY A 61 -13.29 1.17 2.17
N PHE A 62 -13.96 1.28 1.03
CA PHE A 62 -13.47 2.06 -0.11
C PHE A 62 -13.29 3.55 0.24
N PHE A 63 -14.27 4.18 0.89
CA PHE A 63 -14.14 5.57 1.35
C PHE A 63 -13.03 5.75 2.38
N LEU A 64 -12.86 4.79 3.30
CA LEU A 64 -11.75 4.80 4.25
C LEU A 64 -10.41 4.77 3.51
N SER A 65 -10.28 3.95 2.46
CA SER A 65 -9.10 3.95 1.58
C SER A 65 -8.88 5.27 0.86
N LEU A 66 -9.94 5.95 0.40
CA LEU A 66 -9.83 7.26 -0.24
C LEU A 66 -9.33 8.33 0.75
N ILE A 67 -9.84 8.35 1.98
CA ILE A 67 -9.34 9.25 3.03
C ILE A 67 -7.87 8.93 3.35
N GLY A 68 -7.52 7.64 3.40
CA GLY A 68 -6.14 7.17 3.47
C GLY A 68 -5.29 7.71 2.31
N GLY A 69 -5.82 7.72 1.09
CA GLY A 69 -5.14 8.29 -0.08
C GLY A 69 -4.86 9.79 0.02
N VAL A 70 -5.79 10.56 0.59
CA VAL A 70 -5.59 12.00 0.84
C VAL A 70 -4.49 12.24 1.87
N THR A 71 -4.49 11.46 2.97
CA THR A 71 -3.42 11.55 3.98
C THR A 71 -2.07 11.10 3.42
N ASN A 72 -2.06 10.09 2.54
CA ASN A 72 -0.85 9.62 1.85
C ASN A 72 -0.26 10.71 0.96
N LEU A 73 -1.10 11.41 0.20
CA LEU A 73 -0.68 12.51 -0.65
C LEU A 73 0.10 13.55 0.16
N LEU A 74 -0.46 13.99 1.29
CA LEU A 74 0.19 14.94 2.19
C LEU A 74 1.47 14.36 2.82
N ALA A 75 1.47 13.08 3.22
CA ALA A 75 2.65 12.42 3.75
C ALA A 75 3.80 12.36 2.72
N THR A 76 3.49 12.00 1.47
CA THR A 76 4.48 11.94 0.38
C THR A 76 5.03 13.31 0.01
N GLN A 77 4.24 14.38 0.16
CA GLN A 77 4.74 15.74 -0.01
C GLN A 77 5.78 16.11 1.06
N LEU A 78 5.52 15.72 2.31
CA LEU A 78 6.31 16.18 3.46
C LEU A 78 7.56 15.32 3.72
N ALA A 79 7.48 14.01 3.48
CA ALA A 79 8.54 13.06 3.79
C ALA A 79 9.11 12.34 2.55
N GLY A 80 8.46 12.45 1.40
CA GLY A 80 8.83 11.72 0.18
C GLY A 80 8.42 10.24 0.23
N ILE A 81 8.15 9.67 -0.94
CA ILE A 81 7.57 8.32 -1.01
C ILE A 81 8.51 7.20 -0.52
N VAL A 82 9.83 7.39 -0.66
CA VAL A 82 10.86 6.45 -0.15
C VAL A 82 10.85 6.34 1.38
N VAL A 83 10.39 7.37 2.10
CA VAL A 83 10.19 7.33 3.56
C VAL A 83 8.81 6.78 3.92
N VAL A 84 7.77 7.22 3.21
CA VAL A 84 6.37 6.89 3.51
C VAL A 84 6.09 5.40 3.33
N GLN A 85 6.62 4.75 2.29
CA GLN A 85 6.25 3.38 1.96
C GLN A 85 6.63 2.32 2.99
N PRO A 86 7.84 2.30 3.56
CA PRO A 86 8.17 1.41 4.68
C PRO A 86 7.20 1.54 5.87
N LEU A 87 6.63 2.74 6.09
CA LEU A 87 5.68 2.99 7.17
C LEU A 87 4.31 2.38 6.90
N MET A 88 3.99 2.02 5.66
CA MET A 88 2.72 1.36 5.33
C MET A 88 2.56 0.01 6.02
N ASN A 89 3.67 -0.62 6.44
CA ASN A 89 3.64 -1.88 7.20
C ASN A 89 3.33 -1.66 8.69
N VAL A 90 3.47 -0.44 9.23
CA VAL A 90 3.16 -0.15 10.65
C VAL A 90 1.69 -0.38 10.96
N GLY A 91 0.80 -0.18 9.98
CA GLY A 91 -0.63 -0.43 10.12
C GLY A 91 -0.99 -1.90 10.34
N LEU A 92 -0.08 -2.84 10.07
CA LEU A 92 -0.23 -4.25 10.47
C LEU A 92 -0.29 -4.41 11.98
N ILE A 93 0.31 -3.50 12.75
CA ILE A 93 0.20 -3.50 14.21
C ILE A 93 -1.26 -3.30 14.62
N ALA A 94 -1.98 -2.39 13.95
CA ALA A 94 -3.40 -2.20 14.23
C ALA A 94 -4.25 -3.39 13.80
N LEU A 95 -3.84 -4.13 12.76
CA LEU A 95 -4.48 -5.41 12.45
C LEU A 95 -4.37 -6.37 13.62
N VAL A 96 -3.16 -6.59 14.15
CA VAL A 96 -2.93 -7.49 15.29
C VAL A 96 -3.76 -7.06 16.50
N VAL A 97 -3.78 -5.76 16.82
CA VAL A 97 -4.56 -5.23 17.94
C VAL A 97 -6.08 -5.38 17.72
N LEU A 98 -6.56 -5.13 16.50
CA LEU A 98 -7.98 -5.30 16.17
C LEU A 98 -8.40 -6.76 16.17
N SER A 99 -7.56 -7.65 15.64
CA SER A 99 -7.74 -9.11 15.68
C SER A 99 -7.97 -9.57 17.11
N HIS A 100 -7.01 -9.25 18.01
CA HIS A 100 -7.11 -9.60 19.42
C HIS A 100 -8.40 -9.09 20.09
N HIS A 101 -8.79 -7.83 19.81
CA HIS A 101 -9.95 -7.23 20.49
C HIS A 101 -11.31 -7.56 19.89
N ARG A 102 -11.39 -7.87 18.58
CA ARG A 102 -12.65 -8.13 17.88
C ARG A 102 -12.94 -9.61 17.74
N LEU A 103 -11.90 -10.43 17.68
CA LEU A 103 -11.98 -11.86 17.39
C LEU A 103 -11.52 -12.70 18.60
N ASP A 104 -11.15 -12.06 19.73
CA ASP A 104 -10.67 -12.70 20.96
C ASP A 104 -9.45 -13.62 20.75
N GLU A 105 -8.60 -13.29 19.76
CA GLU A 105 -7.41 -14.07 19.38
C GLU A 105 -6.22 -13.86 20.35
N GLU A 106 -5.48 -14.90 20.74
CA GLU A 106 -4.31 -14.78 21.64
C GLU A 106 -3.04 -14.34 20.90
N ILE A 107 -2.47 -13.19 21.28
CA ILE A 107 -1.24 -12.66 20.66
C ILE A 107 -0.01 -13.51 21.07
N ASP A 108 0.49 -14.34 20.14
CA ASP A 108 1.72 -15.10 20.33
C ASP A 108 2.97 -14.20 20.42
N ILE A 109 4.03 -14.68 21.09
CA ILE A 109 5.32 -14.00 21.21
C ILE A 109 5.91 -13.62 19.86
N ARG A 110 5.67 -14.42 18.80
CA ARG A 110 6.12 -14.10 17.44
C ARG A 110 5.43 -12.85 16.89
N ALA A 111 4.14 -12.68 17.17
CA ALA A 111 3.40 -11.49 16.78
C ALA A 111 3.93 -10.25 17.53
N ILE A 112 4.22 -10.38 18.83
CA ILE A 112 4.84 -9.31 19.62
C ILE A 112 6.20 -8.90 19.04
N ILE A 113 7.08 -9.87 18.72
CA ILE A 113 8.38 -9.58 18.10
C ILE A 113 8.18 -8.88 16.75
N GLY A 114 7.23 -9.36 15.93
CA GLY A 114 6.88 -8.73 14.65
C GLY A 114 6.46 -7.26 14.81
N VAL A 115 5.59 -6.97 15.78
CA VAL A 115 5.16 -5.60 16.13
C VAL A 115 6.35 -4.73 16.54
N VAL A 116 7.20 -5.22 17.45
CA VAL A 116 8.38 -4.47 17.91
C VAL A 116 9.31 -4.14 16.75
N VAL A 117 9.58 -5.11 15.88
CA VAL A 117 10.44 -4.91 14.70
C VAL A 117 9.81 -3.91 13.72
N LEU A 118 8.49 -3.92 13.51
CA LEU A 118 7.80 -2.92 12.68
C LEU A 118 7.86 -1.51 13.27
N ILE A 119 7.78 -1.36 14.60
CA ILE A 119 7.94 -0.06 15.27
C ILE A 119 9.35 0.51 15.06
N LEU A 120 10.38 -0.34 15.00
CA LEU A 120 11.75 0.10 14.75
C LEU A 120 11.98 0.58 13.31
N THR A 121 11.15 0.14 12.35
CA THR A 121 11.27 0.52 10.93
C THR A 121 11.31 2.04 10.73
N PRO A 122 10.33 2.86 11.18
CA PRO A 122 10.39 4.32 11.06
C PRO A 122 11.65 4.94 11.64
N VAL A 123 12.14 4.41 12.76
CA VAL A 123 13.32 4.95 13.46
C VAL A 123 14.55 4.83 12.57
N PHE A 124 14.80 3.63 12.03
CA PHE A 124 15.95 3.37 11.16
C PHE A 124 15.84 4.08 9.80
N ILE A 125 14.64 4.14 9.24
CA ILE A 125 14.39 4.88 7.98
C ILE A 125 14.65 6.38 8.16
N ALA A 126 14.25 6.97 9.28
CA ALA A 126 14.52 8.38 9.59
C ALA A 126 16.03 8.68 9.66
N PHE A 127 16.82 7.79 10.27
CA PHE A 127 18.28 7.90 10.27
C PHE A 127 18.93 7.66 8.90
N GLY A 128 18.19 7.09 7.95
CA GLY A 128 18.62 6.92 6.55
C GLY A 128 18.89 8.24 5.82
N GLY A 129 18.27 9.34 6.27
CA GLY A 129 18.49 10.68 5.70
C GLY A 129 18.15 10.74 4.21
N VAL A 130 16.90 10.36 3.88
CA VAL A 130 16.38 10.36 2.51
C VAL A 130 16.18 11.79 2.03
N THR A 131 16.66 12.11 0.82
CA THR A 131 16.51 13.44 0.24
C THR A 131 15.07 13.70 -0.22
N GLU A 132 14.70 14.99 -0.26
CA GLU A 132 13.44 15.44 -0.82
C GLU A 132 13.30 14.97 -2.28
N PRO A 133 12.08 14.59 -2.71
CA PRO A 133 11.83 14.21 -4.10
C PRO A 133 11.92 15.44 -5.00
N ILE A 134 12.64 15.30 -6.12
CA ILE A 134 12.74 16.35 -7.14
C ILE A 134 11.86 16.01 -8.35
N MET A 135 11.31 17.03 -9.01
CA MET A 135 10.66 16.81 -10.31
C MET A 135 11.70 16.30 -11.30
N PHE A 136 11.39 15.17 -11.94
CA PHE A 136 12.21 14.67 -13.03
C PHE A 136 12.26 15.67 -14.19
N THR A 137 13.39 15.71 -14.88
CA THR A 137 13.59 16.58 -16.06
C THR A 137 13.16 15.90 -17.36
N SER A 138 13.00 14.57 -17.34
CA SER A 138 12.64 13.74 -18.47
C SER A 138 11.58 12.71 -18.09
N TYR A 139 10.59 12.53 -18.96
CA TYR A 139 9.54 11.51 -18.77
C TYR A 139 10.04 10.08 -19.09
N VAL A 140 11.24 9.92 -19.64
CA VAL A 140 11.75 8.62 -20.09
C VAL A 140 11.82 7.60 -18.96
N ASP A 141 12.33 7.99 -17.79
CA ASP A 141 12.48 7.07 -16.66
C ASP A 141 11.13 6.64 -16.09
N LEU A 142 10.18 7.58 -16.00
CA LEU A 142 8.80 7.29 -15.60
C LEU A 142 8.11 6.35 -16.60
N LEU A 143 8.24 6.61 -17.91
CA LEU A 143 7.63 5.79 -18.95
C LEU A 143 8.24 4.38 -18.98
N LEU A 144 9.56 4.27 -18.83
CA LEU A 144 10.26 2.99 -18.77
C LEU A 144 9.83 2.19 -17.53
N TYR A 145 9.81 2.82 -16.36
CA TYR A 145 9.31 2.21 -15.13
C TYR A 145 7.86 1.72 -15.31
N THR A 146 6.98 2.56 -15.86
CA THR A 146 5.58 2.19 -16.11
C THR A 146 5.46 1.03 -17.09
N ALA A 147 6.22 1.05 -18.18
CA ALA A 147 6.23 -0.03 -19.16
C ALA A 147 6.68 -1.36 -18.54
N ILE A 148 7.76 -1.35 -17.75
CA ILE A 148 8.27 -2.55 -17.07
C ILE A 148 7.20 -3.12 -16.13
N MET A 149 6.58 -2.29 -15.30
CA MET A 149 5.54 -2.74 -14.36
C MET A 149 4.33 -3.33 -15.08
N LEU A 150 3.88 -2.69 -16.17
CA LEU A 150 2.77 -3.20 -16.98
C LEU A 150 3.10 -4.50 -17.71
N VAL A 151 4.34 -4.66 -18.21
CA VAL A 151 4.81 -5.92 -18.81
C VAL A 151 4.81 -7.04 -17.77
N LEU A 152 5.31 -6.78 -16.55
CA LEU A 152 5.28 -7.76 -15.47
C LEU A 152 3.84 -8.17 -15.10
N VAL A 153 2.91 -7.20 -15.00
CA VAL A 153 1.48 -7.47 -14.80
C VAL A 153 0.92 -8.34 -15.93
N ALA A 154 1.20 -7.99 -17.19
CA ALA A 154 0.71 -8.71 -18.35
C ALA A 154 1.23 -10.16 -18.41
N ILE A 155 2.49 -10.40 -18.03
CA ILE A 155 3.08 -11.75 -17.95
C ILE A 155 2.41 -12.60 -16.87
N MET A 156 2.07 -12.02 -15.72
CA MET A 156 1.45 -12.75 -14.60
C MET A 156 -0.04 -13.02 -14.81
N LEU A 157 -0.74 -12.16 -15.56
CA LEU A 157 -2.20 -12.22 -15.69
C LEU A 157 -2.75 -13.57 -16.19
N PRO A 158 -2.18 -14.25 -17.21
CA PRO A 158 -2.63 -15.58 -17.63
C PRO A 158 -2.48 -16.64 -16.53
N GLY A 159 -1.47 -16.49 -15.67
CA GLY A 159 -1.19 -17.40 -14.55
C GLY A 159 -2.25 -17.35 -13.45
N THR A 160 -3.00 -16.24 -13.33
CA THR A 160 -4.04 -16.08 -12.29
C THR A 160 -5.17 -17.11 -12.39
N ARG A 161 -5.37 -17.72 -13.57
CA ARG A 161 -6.31 -18.83 -13.77
C ARG A 161 -5.88 -20.12 -13.07
N ARG A 162 -4.58 -20.30 -12.87
CA ARG A 162 -3.98 -21.49 -12.23
C ARG A 162 -3.60 -21.25 -10.78
N ALA A 163 -3.14 -20.03 -10.46
CA ALA A 163 -2.67 -19.66 -9.14
C ALA A 163 -3.29 -18.32 -8.73
N ALA A 164 -4.35 -18.35 -7.92
CA ALA A 164 -5.05 -17.16 -7.45
C ALA A 164 -4.16 -16.20 -6.65
N ILE A 165 -3.08 -16.71 -6.04
CA ILE A 165 -2.11 -15.91 -5.29
C ILE A 165 -1.37 -14.88 -6.18
N LEU A 166 -1.33 -15.10 -7.50
CA LEU A 166 -0.72 -14.15 -8.45
C LEU A 166 -1.47 -12.81 -8.53
N TRP A 167 -2.69 -12.73 -8.00
CA TRP A 167 -3.36 -11.44 -7.83
C TRP A 167 -2.60 -10.51 -6.88
N ALA A 168 -1.91 -11.03 -5.85
CA ALA A 168 -1.16 -10.21 -4.91
C ALA A 168 -0.02 -9.42 -5.57
N PRO A 169 0.94 -10.04 -6.30
CA PRO A 169 1.96 -9.28 -7.02
C PRO A 169 1.36 -8.37 -8.09
N ILE A 170 0.30 -8.78 -8.81
CA ILE A 170 -0.37 -7.90 -9.79
C ILE A 170 -0.89 -6.63 -9.12
N THR A 171 -1.64 -6.78 -8.02
CA THR A 171 -2.13 -5.64 -7.22
C THR A 171 -0.98 -4.77 -6.75
N SER A 172 0.11 -5.38 -6.28
CA SER A 172 1.29 -4.67 -5.78
C SER A 172 1.90 -3.74 -6.83
N LEU A 173 2.10 -4.25 -8.05
CA LEU A 173 2.72 -3.47 -9.13
C LEU A 173 1.80 -2.33 -9.59
N LEU A 174 0.48 -2.56 -9.62
CA LEU A 174 -0.49 -1.52 -9.94
C LEU A 174 -0.58 -0.45 -8.84
N GLN A 175 -0.55 -0.83 -7.57
CA GLN A 175 -0.43 0.10 -6.45
C GLN A 175 0.88 0.87 -6.48
N ALA A 176 1.97 0.21 -6.91
CA ALA A 176 3.25 0.88 -7.05
C ALA A 176 3.21 1.95 -8.14
N LEU A 177 2.55 1.68 -9.27
CA LEU A 177 2.27 2.70 -10.28
C LEU A 177 1.43 3.84 -9.73
N ALA A 178 0.30 3.54 -9.09
CA ALA A 178 -0.54 4.56 -8.45
C ALA A 178 0.26 5.45 -7.49
N SER A 179 1.17 4.86 -6.72
CA SER A 179 2.05 5.56 -5.79
C SER A 179 3.03 6.51 -6.50
N GLN A 180 3.67 6.10 -7.59
CA GLN A 180 4.55 7.00 -8.36
C GLN A 180 3.76 8.16 -8.98
N TYR A 181 2.56 7.90 -9.50
CA TYR A 181 1.69 8.96 -10.02
C TYR A 181 1.14 9.87 -8.93
N THR A 182 0.97 9.38 -7.69
CA THR A 182 0.68 10.23 -6.53
C THR A 182 1.85 11.17 -6.26
N GLN A 183 3.09 10.67 -6.20
CA GLN A 183 4.27 11.51 -5.99
C GLN A 183 4.41 12.57 -7.09
N TRP A 184 4.23 12.19 -8.36
CA TRP A 184 4.24 13.13 -9.48
C TRP A 184 3.12 14.18 -9.34
N PHE A 185 1.88 13.77 -9.11
CA PHE A 185 0.75 14.69 -8.92
C PHE A 185 1.02 15.69 -7.80
N THR A 186 1.53 15.20 -6.68
CA THR A 186 1.81 16.00 -5.49
C THR A 186 2.87 17.06 -5.77
N LEU A 187 3.98 16.66 -6.39
CA LEU A 187 5.02 17.61 -6.81
C LEU A 187 4.47 18.65 -7.79
N SER A 188 3.71 18.23 -8.81
CA SER A 188 3.10 19.16 -9.77
C SER A 188 2.14 20.14 -9.11
N LEU A 189 1.35 19.69 -8.13
CA LEU A 189 0.38 20.51 -7.41
C LEU A 189 1.06 21.62 -6.59
N PHE A 190 2.19 21.32 -5.95
CA PHE A 190 2.83 22.22 -4.98
C PHE A 190 4.04 23.01 -5.50
N MET A 191 4.56 22.72 -6.69
CA MET A 191 5.66 23.51 -7.29
C MET A 191 5.20 24.71 -8.12
N GLY A 192 3.94 24.76 -8.55
CA GLY A 192 3.42 25.87 -9.36
C GLY A 192 3.41 27.20 -8.59
N SER A 193 3.39 28.31 -9.33
CA SER A 193 3.27 29.66 -8.71
C SER A 193 1.92 29.86 -8.03
N THR A 194 0.91 29.13 -8.49
CA THR A 194 -0.45 29.09 -7.96
C THR A 194 -0.97 27.65 -7.92
N ILE A 195 -1.95 27.39 -7.04
CA ILE A 195 -2.61 26.08 -6.94
C ILE A 195 -3.30 25.70 -8.26
N VAL A 196 -3.85 26.68 -9.00
CA VAL A 196 -4.54 26.42 -10.28
C VAL A 196 -3.56 25.92 -11.33
N GLU A 197 -2.40 26.56 -11.46
CA GLU A 197 -1.33 26.12 -12.35
C GLU A 197 -0.83 24.71 -11.97
N GLY A 198 -0.60 24.48 -10.67
CA GLY A 198 -0.18 23.18 -10.16
C GLY A 198 -1.21 22.08 -10.46
N PHE A 199 -2.50 22.39 -10.33
CA PHE A 199 -3.58 21.47 -10.66
C PHE A 199 -3.64 21.15 -12.15
N ILE A 200 -3.52 22.16 -13.03
CA ILE A 200 -3.48 21.97 -14.49
C ILE A 200 -2.31 21.06 -14.87
N ASN A 201 -1.12 21.33 -14.33
CA ASN A 201 0.07 20.52 -14.54
C ASN A 201 -0.08 19.10 -13.95
N GLY A 202 -0.86 18.98 -12.88
CA GLY A 202 -1.18 17.72 -12.21
C GLY A 202 -2.29 16.90 -12.87
N LEU A 203 -2.97 17.37 -13.93
CA LEU A 203 -4.11 16.65 -14.52
C LEU A 203 -3.73 15.27 -15.06
N ILE A 204 -2.61 15.17 -15.78
CA ILE A 204 -2.14 13.90 -16.35
C ILE A 204 -1.82 12.88 -15.24
N PRO A 205 -0.95 13.19 -14.26
CA PRO A 205 -0.69 12.24 -13.18
C PRO A 205 -1.94 11.95 -12.34
N LEU A 206 -2.87 12.89 -12.18
CA LEU A 206 -4.13 12.65 -11.47
C LEU A 206 -5.01 11.62 -12.20
N ILE A 207 -5.13 11.72 -13.53
CA ILE A 207 -5.88 10.75 -14.34
C ILE A 207 -5.24 9.37 -14.23
N LEU A 208 -3.92 9.28 -14.39
CA LEU A 208 -3.19 8.01 -14.32
C LEU A 208 -3.27 7.41 -12.91
N LEU A 209 -3.11 8.22 -11.86
CA LEU A 209 -3.37 7.85 -10.48
C LEU A 209 -4.76 7.25 -10.31
N GLY A 210 -5.80 7.93 -10.83
CA GLY A 210 -7.17 7.45 -10.77
C GLY A 210 -7.35 6.10 -11.45
N ILE A 211 -6.80 5.92 -12.65
CA ILE A 211 -6.85 4.64 -13.39
C ILE A 211 -6.18 3.53 -12.60
N PHE A 212 -4.92 3.71 -12.17
CA PHE A 212 -4.18 2.66 -11.47
C PHE A 212 -4.78 2.35 -10.10
N THR A 213 -5.23 3.36 -9.36
CA THR A 213 -5.92 3.18 -8.08
C THR A 213 -7.23 2.41 -8.28
N PHE A 214 -8.02 2.77 -9.29
CA PHE A 214 -9.27 2.08 -9.57
C PHE A 214 -9.03 0.61 -9.93
N VAL A 215 -8.14 0.33 -10.88
CA VAL A 215 -7.82 -1.06 -11.26
C VAL A 215 -7.24 -1.83 -10.08
N ALA A 216 -6.31 -1.24 -9.32
CA ALA A 216 -5.73 -1.89 -8.15
C ALA A 216 -6.79 -2.16 -7.07
N ALA A 217 -7.40 -1.10 -6.53
CA ALA A 217 -8.22 -1.15 -5.32
C ALA A 217 -9.63 -1.72 -5.57
N VAL A 218 -10.24 -1.45 -6.71
CA VAL A 218 -11.61 -1.93 -6.99
C VAL A 218 -11.58 -3.33 -7.57
N TYR A 219 -10.66 -3.59 -8.50
CA TYR A 219 -10.70 -4.83 -9.27
C TYR A 219 -9.76 -5.90 -8.69
N THR A 220 -8.45 -5.63 -8.69
CA THR A 220 -7.47 -6.66 -8.34
C THR A 220 -7.49 -7.03 -6.85
N VAL A 221 -7.68 -6.05 -5.96
CA VAL A 221 -7.85 -6.29 -4.52
C VAL A 221 -9.12 -7.09 -4.27
N SER A 222 -10.26 -6.74 -4.86
CA SER A 222 -11.53 -7.45 -4.62
C SER A 222 -11.46 -8.92 -5.08
N ILE A 223 -10.91 -9.19 -6.27
CA ILE A 223 -10.71 -10.56 -6.75
C ILE A 223 -9.69 -11.30 -5.88
N GLY A 224 -8.60 -10.62 -5.54
CA GLY A 224 -7.54 -11.16 -4.70
C GLY A 224 -8.02 -11.60 -3.32
N LEU A 225 -8.79 -10.75 -2.64
CA LEU A 225 -9.36 -10.99 -1.32
C LEU A 225 -10.48 -12.04 -1.32
N GLN A 226 -11.24 -12.18 -2.42
CA GLN A 226 -12.23 -13.26 -2.53
C GLN A 226 -11.58 -14.63 -2.71
N ARG A 227 -10.42 -14.70 -3.36
CA ARG A 227 -9.77 -15.98 -3.72
C ARG A 227 -8.61 -16.37 -2.80
N ASN A 228 -8.22 -15.50 -1.88
CA ASN A 228 -7.09 -15.74 -1.00
C ASN A 228 -7.38 -15.21 0.42
N PRO A 229 -6.76 -15.81 1.45
CA PRO A 229 -6.69 -15.22 2.77
C PRO A 229 -6.19 -13.77 2.74
N ALA A 230 -6.94 -12.85 3.36
CA ALA A 230 -6.57 -11.43 3.46
C ALA A 230 -5.17 -11.24 4.05
N ALA A 231 -4.86 -11.98 5.12
CA ALA A 231 -3.57 -11.96 5.79
C ALA A 231 -2.41 -12.16 4.83
N ARG A 232 -2.40 -13.32 4.16
CA ARG A 232 -1.38 -13.70 3.19
C ARG A 232 -1.36 -12.77 1.98
N PHE A 233 -2.53 -12.43 1.44
CA PHE A 233 -2.65 -11.55 0.27
C PHE A 233 -2.08 -10.16 0.56
N ASN A 234 -2.46 -9.54 1.68
CA ASN A 234 -2.01 -8.20 2.07
C ASN A 234 -0.53 -8.17 2.42
N ALA A 235 -0.01 -9.19 3.11
CA ALA A 235 1.42 -9.26 3.45
C ALA A 235 2.31 -9.31 2.19
N ILE A 236 1.94 -10.16 1.22
CA ILE A 236 2.63 -10.21 -0.09
C ILE A 236 2.47 -8.88 -0.81
N THR A 237 1.25 -8.33 -0.84
CA THR A 237 0.94 -7.10 -1.56
C THR A 237 1.75 -5.91 -1.04
N GLY A 238 1.74 -5.71 0.27
CA GLY A 238 2.48 -4.64 0.93
C GLY A 238 3.99 -4.75 0.72
N THR A 239 4.55 -5.97 0.83
CA THR A 239 5.99 -6.18 0.66
C THR A 239 6.45 -5.87 -0.77
N ILE A 240 5.79 -6.43 -1.78
CA ILE A 240 6.17 -6.21 -3.18
C ILE A 240 5.95 -4.76 -3.58
N SER A 241 4.81 -4.17 -3.17
CA SER A 241 4.50 -2.76 -3.43
C SER A 241 5.55 -1.84 -2.81
N MET A 242 5.93 -2.07 -1.55
CA MET A 242 6.97 -1.29 -0.87
C MET A 242 8.28 -1.27 -1.67
N PHE A 243 8.79 -2.43 -2.08
CA PHE A 243 10.03 -2.49 -2.86
C PHE A 243 9.92 -1.83 -4.23
N ALA A 244 8.82 -2.10 -4.95
CA ALA A 244 8.58 -1.48 -6.25
C ALA A 244 8.51 0.04 -6.14
N VAL A 245 7.82 0.56 -5.11
CA VAL A 245 7.68 2.00 -4.93
C VAL A 245 8.99 2.65 -4.51
N ILE A 246 9.75 2.05 -3.61
CA ILE A 246 11.07 2.57 -3.23
C ILE A 246 11.97 2.61 -4.46
N PHE A 247 12.02 1.53 -5.25
CA PHE A 247 12.81 1.51 -6.48
C PHE A 247 12.40 2.62 -7.45
N GLY A 248 11.09 2.82 -7.67
CA GLY A 248 10.61 3.92 -8.50
C GLY A 248 10.91 5.30 -7.91
N GLY A 249 10.89 5.46 -6.59
CA GLY A 249 11.28 6.68 -5.89
C GLY A 249 12.74 7.07 -6.15
N LEU A 250 13.64 6.09 -6.02
CA LEU A 250 15.07 6.27 -6.28
C LEU A 250 15.35 6.49 -7.78
N TYR A 251 14.68 5.74 -8.64
CA TYR A 251 14.93 5.77 -10.09
C TYR A 251 14.32 6.99 -10.78
N ILE A 252 13.04 7.28 -10.52
CA ILE A 252 12.29 8.35 -11.22
C ILE A 252 12.57 9.71 -10.57
N PHE A 253 12.54 9.79 -9.24
CA PHE A 253 12.62 11.06 -8.52
C PHE A 253 14.03 11.34 -7.97
N SER A 254 15.02 10.53 -8.36
CA SER A 254 16.44 10.69 -7.98
C SER A 254 16.63 10.86 -6.47
N GLN A 255 15.77 10.24 -5.65
CA GLN A 255 15.92 10.29 -4.21
C GLN A 255 17.17 9.53 -3.81
N THR A 256 17.95 10.08 -2.88
CA THR A 256 19.17 9.44 -2.37
C THR A 256 19.12 9.33 -0.85
N MET A 257 19.97 8.49 -0.29
CA MET A 257 20.06 8.26 1.15
C MET A 257 21.43 8.70 1.62
N THR A 258 21.48 9.53 2.66
CA THR A 258 22.73 9.91 3.30
C THR A 258 23.39 8.72 4.01
N ASN A 259 22.57 7.86 4.63
CA ASN A 259 23.02 6.68 5.37
C ASN A 259 22.30 5.41 4.87
N PRO A 260 22.74 4.80 3.76
CA PRO A 260 22.09 3.62 3.18
C PRO A 260 22.08 2.41 4.12
N LEU A 261 23.04 2.31 5.04
CA LEU A 261 23.07 1.22 6.03
C LEU A 261 21.87 1.29 6.99
N PHE A 262 21.59 2.46 7.57
CA PHE A 262 20.44 2.63 8.46
C PHE A 262 19.13 2.41 7.71
N TYR A 263 19.02 2.94 6.50
CA TYR A 263 17.85 2.69 5.65
C TYR A 263 17.66 1.20 5.34
N GLY A 264 18.73 0.50 4.98
CA GLY A 264 18.70 -0.94 4.70
C GLY A 264 18.31 -1.78 5.91
N ILE A 265 18.80 -1.44 7.11
CA ILE A 265 18.35 -2.08 8.37
C ILE A 265 16.86 -1.83 8.61
N GLY A 266 16.39 -0.59 8.37
CA GLY A 266 14.97 -0.26 8.47
C GLY A 266 14.11 -1.09 7.53
N LEU A 267 14.52 -1.24 6.26
CA LEU A 267 13.82 -2.11 5.31
C LEU A 267 13.83 -3.58 5.74
N LEU A 268 14.97 -4.08 6.22
CA LEU A 268 15.09 -5.45 6.69
C LEU A 268 14.13 -5.69 7.86
N PHE A 269 14.03 -4.74 8.79
CA PHE A 269 13.06 -4.81 9.88
C PHE A 269 11.62 -4.78 9.35
N GLY A 270 11.30 -3.89 8.42
CA GLY A 270 9.99 -3.87 7.76
C GLY A 270 9.60 -5.24 7.20
N VAL A 271 10.50 -5.87 6.45
CA VAL A 271 10.27 -7.20 5.85
C VAL A 271 10.16 -8.30 6.91
N LEU A 272 11.09 -8.35 7.88
CA LEU A 272 11.06 -9.36 8.94
C LEU A 272 9.78 -9.25 9.79
N GLY A 273 9.37 -8.02 10.11
CA GLY A 273 8.13 -7.74 10.81
C GLY A 273 6.91 -8.26 10.07
N VAL A 274 6.80 -7.98 8.77
CA VAL A 274 5.72 -8.50 7.92
C VAL A 274 5.73 -10.03 7.89
N ILE A 275 6.89 -10.68 7.73
CA ILE A 275 7.00 -12.15 7.68
C ILE A 275 6.58 -12.79 9.01
N LEU A 276 6.96 -12.20 10.14
CA LEU A 276 6.59 -12.70 11.46
C LEU A 276 5.08 -12.58 11.68
N LEU A 277 4.48 -11.44 11.31
CA LEU A 277 3.04 -11.22 11.45
C LEU A 277 2.22 -12.06 10.46
N SER A 278 2.68 -12.27 9.23
CA SER A 278 1.92 -13.06 8.25
C SER A 278 1.81 -14.52 8.65
N ARG A 279 2.82 -15.07 9.33
CA ARG A 279 2.79 -16.47 9.81
C ARG A 279 1.86 -16.68 10.98
N TYR A 280 1.65 -15.67 11.82
CA TYR A 280 0.72 -15.73 12.93
C TYR A 280 -0.71 -15.91 12.41
N GLN A 281 -1.09 -15.15 11.39
CA GLN A 281 -2.44 -15.19 10.81
C GLN A 281 -2.75 -16.49 10.02
N ASP A 282 -1.74 -17.17 9.47
CA ASP A 282 -1.95 -18.44 8.73
C ASP A 282 -2.29 -19.63 9.64
N GLN A 283 -1.95 -19.58 10.94
CA GLN A 283 -2.20 -20.70 11.87
C GLN A 283 -3.65 -20.73 12.38
N GLU A 284 -4.30 -19.58 12.44
CA GLU A 284 -5.65 -19.43 13.01
C GLU A 284 -6.74 -19.73 11.97
N GLU A 285 -6.57 -19.34 10.70
CA GLU A 285 -7.53 -19.72 9.65
C GLU A 285 -7.68 -21.26 9.52
N VAL A 286 -6.67 -22.05 9.92
CA VAL A 286 -6.75 -23.53 9.90
C VAL A 286 -7.57 -24.09 11.07
N SER A 287 -7.55 -23.45 12.25
CA SER A 287 -8.27 -23.97 13.42
C SER A 287 -9.79 -23.80 13.32
N ASP A 288 -10.26 -22.73 12.66
CA ASP A 288 -11.70 -22.47 12.55
C ASP A 288 -12.40 -23.51 11.65
N PHE A 289 -11.75 -24.01 10.60
CA PHE A 289 -12.32 -25.04 9.73
C PHE A 289 -12.41 -26.43 10.37
N GLU A 290 -11.60 -26.74 11.38
CA GLU A 290 -11.63 -28.05 12.05
C GLU A 290 -12.74 -28.16 13.12
N THR A 291 -13.42 -27.06 13.44
CA THR A 291 -14.48 -27.03 14.48
C THR A 291 -15.92 -27.07 13.94
N GLU A 292 -16.12 -27.03 12.62
CA GLU A 292 -17.44 -27.04 11.97
C GLU A 292 -17.85 -28.39 11.34
N ASP A 293 -17.23 -29.51 11.71
CA ASP A 293 -17.76 -30.86 11.39
C ASP A 293 -18.49 -31.47 12.61
N PRO A 294 -19.83 -31.54 12.62
CA PRO A 294 -20.60 -32.32 13.59
C PRO A 294 -20.59 -33.83 13.32
#